data_AF-A0AAU8MB50-F1
#
_entry.id   AF-A0AAU8MB50-F1
#
_cell.length_a   1.000
_cell.length_b   1.000
_cell.length_c   1.000
_cell.angle_alpha   90.00
_cell.angle_beta   90.00
_cell.angle_gamma   90.00
#
_symmetry.space_group_name_H-M   'P 1'
#
loop_
_entity.id
_entity.type
_entity.pdbx_description
1 polymer ?
#
loop_
_entity_poly.entity_id
_entity_poly.type
_entity_poly.pdbx_seq_one_letter_code
_entity_poly.pdbx_strand_id
1 'polypeptide(L)'
;MRRAKLISSALIGLGCFIFSFFMVLFPLGALVDYLSRISNDVLNKTGLGFADGDADPSFLWVVLVMMLVVSGILYCIINKIRVRD
;
A
#
# COMPACT_ATOMS: atom_id res chain seq x y z
N MET A 1 -10.20 -16.37 -25.41
CA MET A 1 -9.75 -14.96 -25.31
C MET A 1 -9.96 -14.31 -23.93
N ARG A 2 -11.08 -14.53 -23.21
CA ARG A 2 -11.30 -13.95 -21.85
C ARG A 2 -10.24 -14.34 -20.81
N ARG A 3 -9.78 -15.60 -20.79
CA ARG A 3 -8.71 -16.05 -19.88
C ARG A 3 -7.39 -15.31 -20.10
N ALA A 4 -6.96 -15.13 -21.35
CA ALA A 4 -5.73 -14.39 -21.66
C ALA A 4 -5.81 -12.92 -21.20
N LYS A 5 -6.99 -12.28 -21.35
CA LYS A 5 -7.23 -10.90 -20.88
C LYS A 5 -7.23 -10.80 -19.34
N LEU A 6 -7.78 -11.81 -18.65
CA LEU A 6 -7.73 -11.92 -17.19
C LEU A 6 -6.32 -12.15 -16.67
N ILE A 7 -5.55 -13.06 -17.29
CA ILE A 7 -4.17 -13.34 -16.92
C ILE A 7 -3.29 -12.10 -17.10
N SER A 8 -3.43 -11.40 -18.23
CA SER A 8 -2.71 -10.14 -18.47
C SER A 8 -3.04 -9.08 -17.42
N SER A 9 -4.32 -8.94 -17.04
CA SER A 9 -4.73 -7.95 -16.04
C SER A 9 -4.25 -8.33 -14.63
N ALA A 10 -4.24 -9.62 -14.29
CA ALA A 10 -3.70 -10.12 -13.04
C ALA A 10 -2.17 -9.92 -12.95
N LEU A 11 -1.43 -10.15 -14.04
CA LEU A 11 0.01 -9.89 -14.11
C LEU A 11 0.34 -8.40 -13.94
N ILE A 12 -0.45 -7.52 -14.56
CA ILE A 12 -0.32 -6.06 -14.39
C ILE A 12 -0.59 -5.68 -12.93
N GLY A 13 -1.65 -6.22 -12.31
CA GLY A 13 -1.97 -5.98 -10.91
C GLY A 13 -0.85 -6.46 -9.96
N LEU A 14 -0.31 -7.66 -10.20
CA LEU A 14 0.84 -8.18 -9.45
C LEU A 14 2.06 -7.27 -9.60
N GLY A 15 2.36 -6.82 -10.81
CA GLY A 15 3.45 -5.88 -11.08
C GLY A 15 3.28 -4.55 -10.35
N CYS A 16 2.06 -3.99 -10.36
CA CYS A 16 1.73 -2.77 -9.61
C CYS A 16 1.92 -2.95 -8.10
N PHE A 17 1.52 -4.12 -7.57
CA PHE A 17 1.69 -4.43 -6.16
C PHE A 17 3.15 -4.54 -5.76
N ILE A 18 3.98 -5.25 -6.53
CA ILE A 18 5.42 -5.35 -6.26
C ILE A 18 6.08 -3.96 -6.37
N PHE A 19 5.74 -3.19 -7.40
CA PHE A 19 6.29 -1.83 -7.56
C PHE A 19 5.86 -0.88 -6.43
N SER A 20 4.64 -1.04 -5.93
CA SER A 20 4.14 -0.24 -4.80
C SER A 20 4.99 -0.42 -3.54
N PHE A 21 5.56 -1.61 -3.30
CA PHE A 21 6.46 -1.84 -2.16
C PHE A 21 7.66 -0.89 -2.18
N PHE A 22 8.33 -0.76 -3.33
CA PHE A 22 9.48 0.12 -3.50
C PHE A 22 9.08 1.59 -3.42
N MET A 23 7.95 1.98 -4.01
CA MET A 23 7.42 3.35 -3.90
C MET A 23 7.04 3.72 -2.46
N VAL A 24 6.50 2.77 -1.69
CA VAL A 24 6.11 3.04 -0.31
C VAL A 24 7.33 3.16 0.60
N LEU A 25 8.34 2.32 0.42
CA LEU A 25 9.54 2.32 1.29
C LEU A 25 10.53 3.45 1.00
N PHE A 26 10.77 3.78 -0.27
CA PHE A 26 11.83 4.72 -0.63
C PHE A 26 11.31 6.17 -0.72
N PRO A 27 10.45 6.55 -1.70
CA PRO A 27 10.01 7.94 -1.82
C PRO A 27 8.93 8.33 -0.79
N LEU A 28 8.12 7.38 -0.32
CA LEU A 28 7.04 7.65 0.64
C LEU A 28 7.36 7.23 2.08
N GLY A 29 8.60 6.83 2.37
CA GLY A 29 8.99 6.36 3.71
C GLY A 29 8.65 7.38 4.81
N ALA A 30 8.95 8.67 4.58
CA ALA A 30 8.60 9.73 5.52
C ALA A 30 7.08 9.88 5.76
N LEU A 31 6.26 9.60 4.73
CA LEU A 31 4.79 9.62 4.85
C LEU A 31 4.30 8.41 5.65
N VAL A 32 4.90 7.24 5.43
CA VAL A 32 4.62 6.02 6.19
C VAL A 32 4.96 6.23 7.66
N ASP A 33 6.12 6.84 7.96
CA ASP A 33 6.53 7.13 9.34
C ASP A 33 5.56 8.11 10.02
N TYR A 34 5.14 9.15 9.31
CA TYR A 34 4.15 10.10 9.81
C TYR A 34 2.81 9.45 10.11
N LEU A 35 2.28 8.65 9.18
CA LEU A 35 1.02 7.93 9.35
C LEU A 35 1.11 6.86 10.44
N SER A 36 2.26 6.21 10.58
CA SER A 36 2.54 5.25 11.66
C SER A 36 2.48 5.93 13.02
N ARG A 37 3.09 7.11 13.17
CA ARG A 37 3.00 7.88 14.42
C ARG A 37 1.57 8.28 14.77
N ILE A 38 0.79 8.76 13.80
CA ILE A 38 -0.63 9.10 14.01
C ILE A 38 -1.42 7.86 14.43
N SER A 39 -1.24 6.77 13.70
CA SER A 39 -1.88 5.49 14.00
C SER A 39 -1.57 5.04 15.43
N ASN A 40 -0.30 5.08 15.83
CA ASN A 40 0.12 4.70 17.18
C ASN A 40 -0.49 5.61 18.25
N ASP A 41 -0.61 6.92 18.01
CA ASP A 41 -1.28 7.83 18.94
C ASP A 41 -2.77 7.49 19.13
N VAL A 42 -3.46 7.09 18.05
CA VAL A 42 -4.86 6.60 18.12
C VAL A 42 -4.96 5.27 18.87
N LEU A 43 -4.06 4.33 18.58
CA LEU A 43 -3.99 3.03 19.27
C LEU A 43 -3.74 3.22 20.78
N ASN A 44 -2.82 4.11 21.15
CA ASN A 44 -2.52 4.43 22.54
C ASN A 44 -3.72 5.07 23.25
N LYS A 45 -4.43 6.00 22.60
CA LYS A 45 -5.65 6.62 23.18
C LYS A 45 -6.82 5.65 23.35
N THR A 46 -6.90 4.62 22.53
CA THR A 46 -7.97 3.60 22.59
C THR A 46 -7.64 2.44 23.53
N GLY A 47 -6.44 2.42 24.13
CA GLY A 47 -5.96 1.31 24.96
C GLY A 47 -5.65 0.03 24.16
N LEU A 48 -5.63 0.12 22.83
CA LEU A 48 -5.27 -0.96 21.90
C LEU A 48 -3.78 -0.91 21.50
N GLY A 49 -3.07 0.13 21.94
CA GLY A 49 -1.62 0.25 21.79
C GLY A 49 -0.91 -0.81 22.61
N PHE A 50 -0.02 -1.56 21.97
CA PHE A 50 0.87 -2.49 22.69
C PHE A 50 1.75 -1.69 23.65
N ALA A 51 1.79 -2.13 24.91
CA ALA A 51 2.39 -1.40 26.02
C ALA A 51 3.92 -1.28 25.99
N ASP A 52 4.60 -1.86 24.99
CA ASP A 52 6.00 -2.28 25.18
C ASP A 52 7.02 -1.67 24.21
N GLY A 53 6.69 -0.60 23.47
CA GLY A 53 7.67 0.30 22.83
C GLY A 53 8.70 -0.28 21.83
N ASP A 54 8.77 -1.59 21.66
CA ASP A 54 9.87 -2.30 21.00
C ASP A 54 9.60 -2.61 19.52
N ALA A 55 8.35 -2.48 19.08
CA ALA A 55 7.98 -2.55 17.68
C ALA A 55 6.82 -1.59 17.42
N ASP A 56 6.95 -0.67 16.47
CA ASP A 56 5.84 0.19 16.02
C ASP A 56 4.71 -0.70 15.46
N PRO A 57 3.64 -1.03 16.24
CA PRO A 57 2.64 -1.99 15.78
C PRO A 57 1.88 -1.43 14.57
N SER A 58 1.89 -0.10 14.41
CA SER A 58 1.31 0.59 13.27
C SER A 58 2.04 0.40 11.96
N PHE A 59 3.36 0.22 11.97
CA PHE A 59 4.17 0.34 10.77
C PHE A 59 3.77 -0.66 9.69
N LEU A 60 3.66 -1.94 10.06
CA LEU A 60 3.36 -3.01 9.09
C LEU A 60 2.00 -2.83 8.42
N TRP A 61 0.97 -2.44 9.17
CA TRP A 61 -0.35 -2.28 8.58
C TRP A 61 -0.47 -0.96 7.81
N VAL A 62 0.19 0.11 8.24
CA VAL A 62 0.26 1.38 7.49
C VAL A 62 0.98 1.16 6.15
N VAL A 63 2.09 0.41 6.15
CA VAL A 63 2.79 0.01 4.92
C VAL A 63 1.87 -0.81 4.02
N LEU A 64 1.18 -1.82 4.56
CA LEU A 64 0.27 -2.66 3.77
C LEU A 64 -0.86 -1.84 3.13
N VAL A 65 -1.50 -0.95 3.91
CA VAL A 65 -2.56 -0.07 3.41
C VAL A 65 -2.01 0.87 2.32
N MET A 66 -0.83 1.47 2.53
CA MET A 66 -0.22 2.33 1.52
C MET A 66 0.14 1.58 0.24
N MET A 67 0.64 0.35 0.34
CA MET A 67 0.91 -0.49 -0.82
C MET A 67 -0.36 -0.76 -1.62
N LEU A 68 -1.47 -1.07 -0.95
CA LEU A 68 -2.77 -1.29 -1.61
C LEU A 68 -3.27 -0.01 -2.30
N VAL A 69 -3.15 1.14 -1.66
CA VAL A 69 -3.55 2.44 -2.24
C VAL A 69 -2.70 2.77 -3.47
N VAL A 70 -1.37 2.71 -3.37
CA VAL A 70 -0.46 3.02 -4.47
C VAL A 70 -0.64 2.03 -5.63
N SER A 71 -0.77 0.74 -5.33
CA SER A 71 -1.03 -0.29 -6.34
C SER A 71 -2.37 -0.06 -7.05
N GLY A 72 -3.44 0.29 -6.31
CA GLY A 72 -4.74 0.63 -6.89
C GLY A 72 -4.67 1.85 -7.80
N ILE A 73 -3.96 2.89 -7.40
CA ILE A 73 -3.75 4.10 -8.22
C ILE A 73 -3.01 3.75 -9.51
N LEU A 74 -1.89 3.02 -9.43
CA LEU A 74 -1.12 2.57 -10.59
C LEU A 74 -1.97 1.74 -11.55
N TYR A 75 -2.71 0.77 -11.01
CA TYR A 75 -3.59 -0.07 -11.80
C TYR A 75 -4.70 0.75 -12.49
N CYS A 76 -5.30 1.71 -11.79
CA CYS A 76 -6.28 2.62 -12.38
C CYS A 76 -5.70 3.50 -13.49
N ILE A 77 -4.47 4.00 -13.32
CA ILE A 77 -3.76 4.79 -14.35
C ILE A 77 -3.50 3.93 -15.58
N ILE A 78 -2.94 2.74 -15.41
CA ILE A 78 -2.66 1.81 -16.52
C ILE A 78 -3.95 1.41 -17.24
N ASN A 79 -5.02 1.12 -16.49
CA ASN A 79 -6.29 0.75 -17.09
C ASN A 79 -6.93 1.92 -17.84
N LYS A 80 -6.79 3.16 -17.34
CA LYS A 80 -7.23 4.35 -18.07
C LYS A 80 -6.46 4.56 -19.38
N ILE A 81 -5.15 4.33 -19.38
CA ILE A 81 -4.32 4.43 -20.59
C ILE A 81 -4.76 3.36 -21.59
N ARG A 82 -4.87 2.10 -21.15
CA ARG A 82 -5.31 0.97 -21.98
C ARG A 82 -6.72 1.11 -22.57
N VAL A 83 -7.62 1.83 -21.90
CA VAL A 83 -8.97 2.10 -22.42
C VAL A 83 -8.99 3.27 -23.41
N ARG A 84 -7.98 4.14 -23.35
CA ARG A 84 -7.82 5.27 -24.28
C ARG A 84 -7.16 4.88 -25.61
N ASP A 85 -6.31 3.87 -25.59
CA ASP A 85 -5.73 3.22 -26.79
C ASP A 85 -6.72 2.24 -27.44
#